data_AF-A0A962PCW0-F1
#
_entry.id   AF-A0A962PCW0-F1
#
_cell.length_a   1.000
_cell.length_b   1.000
_cell.length_c   1.000
_cell.angle_alpha   90.00
_cell.angle_beta   90.00
_cell.angle_gamma   90.00
#
_symmetry.space_group_name_H-M   'P 1'
#
loop_
_entity.id
_entity.type
_entity.pdbx_description
1 polymer ?
#
loop_
_entity_poly.entity_id
_entity_poly.type
_entity_poly.pdbx_seq_one_letter_code
_entity_poly.pdbx_strand_id
1 'polypeptide(L)'
;MAWDTLKDSLLEELAARIDKRAEPNDRRSLHNLSAALFDRIAAEDMLGRSVENLYGCLYGLLRFMREWPRPEPKIRIFNAEIQSHGWESRYTTLTILCRGIPFCTASVRGELNRRNLRIHTIASSNLAVERDGGGELQAVLAASDDVPAAAANEALLYFEIGRHANPAELDELRDVLADILNEVAVVVDDFPAMRERVQDVVRAIADNTCVPQDQRDEAVKFMQWLERDHMTMLGYEYLRVQHKRASVEVRVDDKASLGLLRHRETRGVVDLRTDLETLTLEQQHEKQLSFSKSRQRSRVHRQT
;
A
#
# COMPACT_ATOMS: atom_id res chain seq x y z
N MET A 1 -23.86 17.49 -13.33
CA MET A 1 -23.25 18.72 -13.90
C MET A 1 -22.83 18.44 -15.34
N ALA A 2 -22.52 19.44 -16.17
CA ALA A 2 -22.19 19.22 -17.59
C ALA A 2 -21.02 18.24 -17.81
N TRP A 3 -20.09 18.15 -16.85
CA TRP A 3 -18.96 17.22 -16.89
C TRP A 3 -19.36 15.76 -16.67
N ASP A 4 -20.36 15.49 -15.83
CA ASP A 4 -20.86 14.12 -15.60
C ASP A 4 -21.48 13.58 -16.89
N THR A 5 -22.32 14.37 -17.55
CA THR A 5 -22.94 14.00 -18.84
C THR A 5 -21.89 13.77 -19.93
N LEU A 6 -20.80 14.55 -19.95
CA LEU A 6 -19.70 14.33 -20.87
C LEU A 6 -19.00 12.99 -20.59
N LYS A 7 -18.70 12.70 -19.31
CA LYS A 7 -18.09 11.44 -18.91
C LYS A 7 -18.97 10.26 -19.31
N ASP A 8 -20.27 10.32 -19.03
CA ASP A 8 -21.22 9.26 -19.37
C ASP A 8 -21.25 9.02 -20.88
N SER A 9 -21.34 10.08 -21.69
CA SER A 9 -21.28 9.98 -23.16
C SER A 9 -19.97 9.34 -23.66
N LEU A 10 -18.82 9.72 -23.09
CA LEU A 10 -17.53 9.13 -23.45
C LEU A 10 -17.46 7.64 -23.10
N LEU A 11 -18.04 7.23 -21.98
CA LEU A 11 -18.06 5.83 -21.54
C LEU A 11 -19.04 4.98 -22.36
N GLU A 12 -20.18 5.54 -22.77
CA GLU A 12 -21.10 4.89 -23.72
C GLU A 12 -20.44 4.67 -25.08
N GLU A 13 -19.76 5.69 -25.62
CA GLU A 13 -19.02 5.57 -26.88
C GLU A 13 -17.86 4.57 -26.77
N LEU A 14 -17.17 4.54 -25.62
CA LEU A 14 -16.13 3.57 -25.32
C LEU A 14 -16.68 2.14 -25.30
N ALA A 15 -17.82 1.92 -24.64
CA ALA A 15 -18.50 0.62 -24.61
C ALA A 15 -18.86 0.14 -26.03
N ALA A 16 -19.47 1.00 -26.84
CA ALA A 16 -19.79 0.68 -28.23
C ALA A 16 -18.52 0.37 -29.07
N ARG A 17 -17.41 1.06 -28.78
CA ARG A 17 -16.13 0.78 -29.44
C ARG A 17 -15.53 -0.56 -29.01
N ILE A 18 -15.63 -0.92 -27.73
CA ILE A 18 -15.22 -2.23 -27.21
C ILE A 18 -16.00 -3.33 -27.94
N ASP A 19 -17.32 -3.21 -28.05
CA ASP A 19 -18.14 -4.21 -28.73
C ASP A 19 -17.74 -4.40 -30.19
N LYS A 20 -17.45 -3.29 -30.89
CA LYS A 20 -17.10 -3.29 -32.31
C LYS A 20 -15.69 -3.77 -32.61
N ARG A 21 -14.70 -3.48 -31.75
CA ARG A 21 -13.27 -3.65 -32.07
C ARG A 21 -12.53 -4.66 -31.21
N ALA A 22 -13.02 -4.99 -30.01
CA ALA A 22 -12.32 -5.92 -29.14
C ALA A 22 -12.38 -7.35 -29.69
N GLU A 23 -11.31 -8.10 -29.43
CA GLU A 23 -11.32 -9.55 -29.62
C GLU A 23 -12.41 -10.18 -28.75
N PRO A 24 -13.13 -11.22 -29.23
CA PRO A 24 -14.23 -11.82 -28.49
C PRO A 24 -13.88 -12.25 -27.07
N ASN A 25 -12.65 -12.75 -26.87
CA ASN A 25 -12.18 -13.24 -25.56
C ASN A 25 -11.85 -12.10 -24.59
N ASP A 26 -11.45 -10.92 -25.09
CA ASP A 26 -11.09 -9.78 -24.25
C ASP A 26 -12.30 -8.88 -23.94
N ARG A 27 -13.35 -8.92 -24.77
CA ARG A 27 -14.48 -7.96 -24.72
C ARG A 27 -15.09 -7.79 -23.33
N ARG A 28 -15.40 -8.90 -22.65
CA ARG A 28 -15.99 -8.85 -21.30
C ARG A 28 -15.02 -8.25 -20.28
N SER A 29 -13.76 -8.68 -20.30
CA SER A 29 -12.72 -8.16 -19.41
C SER A 29 -12.47 -6.66 -19.63
N LEU A 30 -12.54 -6.18 -20.88
CA LEU A 30 -12.43 -4.76 -21.20
C LEU A 30 -13.61 -3.96 -20.64
N HIS A 31 -14.84 -4.41 -20.79
CA HIS A 31 -16.00 -3.74 -20.19
C HIS A 31 -15.89 -3.65 -18.66
N ASN A 32 -15.54 -4.76 -18.01
CA ASN A 32 -15.38 -4.83 -16.56
C ASN A 32 -14.23 -3.93 -16.07
N LEU A 33 -13.10 -3.95 -16.77
CA LEU A 33 -11.97 -3.09 -16.46
C LEU A 33 -12.28 -1.60 -16.70
N SER A 34 -13.04 -1.29 -17.75
CA SER A 34 -13.48 0.07 -18.09
C SER A 34 -14.30 0.66 -16.96
N ALA A 35 -15.33 -0.06 -16.50
CA ALA A 35 -16.15 0.34 -15.37
C ALA A 35 -15.30 0.51 -14.10
N ALA A 36 -14.49 -0.50 -13.76
CA ALA A 36 -13.67 -0.46 -12.56
C ALA A 36 -12.66 0.71 -12.52
N LEU A 37 -12.14 1.12 -13.68
CA LEU A 37 -11.13 2.19 -13.79
C LEU A 37 -11.74 3.57 -13.94
N PHE A 38 -12.53 3.77 -15.00
CA PHE A 38 -12.98 5.11 -15.39
C PHE A 38 -14.09 5.65 -14.48
N ASP A 39 -14.86 4.79 -13.81
CA ASP A 39 -15.82 5.25 -12.79
C ASP A 39 -15.10 5.98 -11.64
N ARG A 40 -13.85 5.61 -11.36
CA ARG A 40 -13.02 6.21 -10.30
C ARG A 40 -12.25 7.45 -10.73
N ILE A 41 -12.23 7.78 -12.02
CA ILE A 41 -11.65 9.02 -12.54
C ILE A 41 -12.69 10.12 -12.42
N ALA A 42 -12.29 11.29 -11.89
CA ALA A 42 -13.18 12.44 -11.76
C ALA A 42 -13.67 12.91 -13.14
N ALA A 43 -14.90 13.42 -13.23
CA ALA A 43 -15.47 13.85 -14.52
C ALA A 43 -14.65 14.98 -15.17
N GLU A 44 -14.05 15.84 -14.36
CA GLU A 44 -13.15 16.91 -14.78
C GLU A 44 -11.88 16.38 -15.46
N ASP A 45 -11.36 15.25 -14.97
CA ASP A 45 -10.15 14.61 -15.50
C ASP A 45 -10.42 13.88 -16.82
N MET A 46 -11.69 13.65 -17.18
CA MET A 46 -12.11 13.08 -18.46
C MET A 46 -12.19 14.13 -19.57
N LEU A 47 -12.18 15.42 -19.22
CA LEU A 47 -12.30 16.51 -20.18
C LEU A 47 -11.15 16.51 -21.19
N GLY A 48 -11.50 16.53 -22.49
CA GLY A 48 -10.54 16.57 -23.58
C GLY A 48 -9.90 15.21 -23.91
N ARG A 49 -10.34 14.11 -23.28
CA ARG A 49 -9.96 12.76 -23.68
C ARG A 49 -10.78 12.31 -24.89
N SER A 50 -10.16 11.55 -25.78
CA SER A 50 -10.83 10.90 -26.92
C SER A 50 -11.11 9.43 -26.62
N VAL A 51 -12.20 8.91 -27.16
CA VAL A 51 -12.57 7.49 -27.03
C VAL A 51 -11.49 6.58 -27.62
N GLU A 52 -10.79 7.01 -28.67
CA GLU A 52 -9.61 6.36 -29.23
C GLU A 52 -8.53 6.12 -28.16
N ASN A 53 -8.16 7.18 -27.42
CA ASN A 53 -7.11 7.10 -26.42
C ASN A 53 -7.56 6.31 -25.19
N LEU A 54 -8.81 6.45 -24.77
CA LEU A 54 -9.38 5.65 -23.69
C LEU A 54 -9.34 4.15 -24.03
N TYR A 55 -9.76 3.79 -25.25
CA TYR A 55 -9.74 2.41 -25.71
C TYR A 55 -8.32 1.83 -25.80
N GLY A 56 -7.37 2.59 -26.37
CA GLY A 56 -5.98 2.15 -26.45
C GLY A 56 -5.31 2.02 -25.08
N CYS A 57 -5.61 2.94 -24.15
CA CYS A 57 -5.17 2.87 -22.76
C CYS A 57 -5.71 1.61 -22.08
N LEU A 58 -7.02 1.36 -22.17
CA LEU A 58 -7.68 0.21 -21.57
C LEU A 58 -7.11 -1.12 -22.07
N TYR A 59 -6.90 -1.26 -23.38
CA TYR A 59 -6.29 -2.44 -23.96
C TYR A 59 -4.83 -2.61 -23.52
N GLY A 60 -4.09 -1.49 -23.44
CA GLY A 60 -2.73 -1.46 -22.91
C GLY A 60 -2.62 -1.85 -21.43
N LEU A 61 -3.67 -1.59 -20.63
CA LEU A 61 -3.78 -2.01 -19.24
C LEU A 61 -4.13 -3.51 -19.14
N LEU A 62 -5.09 -3.99 -19.93
CA LEU A 62 -5.41 -5.42 -19.97
C LEU A 62 -4.18 -6.26 -20.36
N ARG A 63 -3.44 -5.82 -21.39
CA ARG A 63 -2.17 -6.44 -21.77
C ARG A 63 -1.10 -6.36 -20.68
N PHE A 64 -1.04 -5.25 -19.96
CA PHE A 64 -0.13 -5.12 -18.82
C PHE A 64 -0.47 -6.13 -17.70
N MET A 65 -1.74 -6.43 -17.51
CA MET A 65 -2.23 -7.39 -16.51
C MET A 65 -2.14 -8.86 -16.93
N ARG A 66 -1.97 -9.15 -18.24
CA ARG A 66 -1.98 -10.51 -18.81
C ARG A 66 -1.13 -11.50 -18.02
N GLU A 67 0.15 -11.20 -17.84
CA GLU A 67 1.08 -12.09 -17.13
C GLU A 67 1.50 -11.52 -15.78
N TRP A 68 1.23 -12.27 -14.72
CA TRP A 68 1.68 -11.94 -13.37
C TRP A 68 1.94 -13.21 -12.55
N PRO A 69 3.04 -13.94 -12.83
CA PRO A 69 3.31 -15.26 -12.25
C PRO A 69 3.67 -15.21 -10.76
N ARG A 70 4.17 -14.08 -10.27
CA ARG A 70 4.49 -13.86 -8.86
C ARG A 70 3.80 -12.57 -8.41
N PRO A 71 3.17 -12.55 -7.22
CA PRO A 71 2.42 -11.39 -6.74
C PRO A 71 3.32 -10.24 -6.22
N GLU A 72 4.53 -10.10 -6.79
CA GLU A 72 5.39 -8.94 -6.57
C GLU A 72 4.84 -7.74 -7.33
N PRO A 73 4.99 -6.50 -6.82
CA PRO A 73 4.49 -5.31 -7.49
C PRO A 73 5.04 -5.18 -8.92
N LYS A 74 4.16 -5.22 -9.92
CA LYS A 74 4.51 -4.97 -11.33
C LYS A 74 4.28 -3.50 -11.61
N ILE A 75 5.32 -2.79 -12.07
CA ILE A 75 5.28 -1.34 -12.27
C ILE A 75 5.77 -0.98 -13.67
N ARG A 76 5.03 -0.13 -14.36
CA ARG A 76 5.43 0.44 -15.66
C ARG A 76 5.24 1.94 -15.65
N ILE A 77 6.28 2.68 -16.04
CA ILE A 77 6.26 4.14 -16.14
C ILE A 77 6.70 4.52 -17.56
N PHE A 78 5.88 5.27 -18.28
CA PHE A 78 6.11 5.53 -19.70
C PHE A 78 5.37 6.77 -20.19
N ASN A 79 5.83 7.34 -21.29
CA ASN A 79 5.09 8.35 -22.04
C ASN A 79 4.32 7.64 -23.15
N ALA A 80 2.99 7.72 -23.11
CA ALA A 80 2.14 7.09 -24.12
C ALA A 80 2.27 7.83 -25.47
N GLU A 81 2.47 7.08 -26.53
CA GLU A 81 2.72 7.57 -27.90
C GLU A 81 2.04 6.63 -28.89
N ILE A 82 1.40 7.19 -29.93
CA ILE A 82 0.61 6.42 -30.90
C ILE A 82 1.41 5.27 -31.52
N GLN A 83 2.65 5.52 -31.93
CA GLN A 83 3.47 4.53 -32.63
C GLN A 83 3.83 3.31 -31.77
N SER A 84 4.09 3.53 -30.48
CA SER A 84 4.57 2.50 -29.57
C SER A 84 3.45 1.84 -28.77
N HIS A 85 2.37 2.58 -28.50
CA HIS A 85 1.32 2.18 -27.56
C HIS A 85 -0.07 2.12 -28.18
N GLY A 86 -0.28 2.68 -29.38
CA GLY A 86 -1.60 2.75 -30.03
C GLY A 86 -2.52 3.84 -29.45
N TRP A 87 -2.02 4.64 -28.52
CA TRP A 87 -2.67 5.80 -27.92
C TRP A 87 -1.61 6.80 -27.44
N GLU A 88 -2.02 8.04 -27.19
CA GLU A 88 -1.13 9.07 -26.67
C GLU A 88 -1.68 9.78 -25.45
N SER A 89 -0.77 10.31 -24.65
CA SER A 89 -1.09 11.21 -23.54
C SER A 89 -0.03 12.31 -23.45
N ARG A 90 -0.47 13.49 -23.01
CA ARG A 90 0.44 14.59 -22.68
C ARG A 90 1.21 14.37 -21.37
N TYR A 91 0.84 13.33 -20.61
CA TYR A 91 1.38 13.01 -19.30
C TYR A 91 2.26 11.77 -19.32
N THR A 92 3.09 11.62 -18.30
CA THR A 92 3.73 10.33 -18.02
C THR A 92 2.74 9.44 -17.29
N THR A 93 2.52 8.25 -17.83
CA THR A 93 1.63 7.24 -17.26
C THR A 93 2.42 6.31 -16.35
N LEU A 94 1.95 6.17 -15.11
CA LEU A 94 2.42 5.21 -14.12
C LEU A 94 1.31 4.19 -13.86
N THR A 95 1.57 2.92 -14.19
CA THR A 95 0.66 1.81 -13.96
C THR A 95 1.29 0.80 -13.03
N ILE A 96 0.57 0.43 -11.98
CA ILE A 96 1.02 -0.52 -10.96
C ILE A 96 -0.03 -1.62 -10.85
N LEU A 97 0.41 -2.87 -10.93
CA LEU A 97 -0.38 -4.03 -10.54
C LEU A 97 0.24 -4.63 -9.27
N CYS A 98 -0.54 -4.72 -8.21
CA CYS A 98 -0.08 -5.32 -6.96
C CYS A 98 -1.22 -6.08 -6.27
N ARG A 99 -0.92 -6.72 -5.14
CA ARG A 99 -1.95 -7.37 -4.30
C ARG A 99 -3.01 -6.34 -3.88
N GLY A 100 -4.27 -6.77 -3.81
CA GLY A 100 -5.40 -5.96 -3.34
C GLY A 100 -5.40 -5.75 -1.82
N ILE A 101 -4.35 -5.07 -1.32
CA ILE A 101 -4.13 -4.81 0.11
C ILE A 101 -4.24 -3.31 0.45
N PRO A 102 -4.52 -2.94 1.70
CA PRO A 102 -4.60 -1.54 2.11
C PRO A 102 -3.29 -0.77 1.88
N PHE A 103 -3.41 0.56 1.88
CA PHE A 103 -2.30 1.53 1.85
C PHE A 103 -1.51 1.65 0.54
N CYS A 104 -1.64 0.78 -0.46
CA CYS A 104 -0.88 0.87 -1.71
C CYS A 104 -1.00 2.25 -2.38
N THR A 105 -2.22 2.69 -2.69
CA THR A 105 -2.49 3.97 -3.36
C THR A 105 -1.97 5.17 -2.58
N ALA A 106 -2.18 5.17 -1.25
CA ALA A 106 -1.79 6.27 -0.40
C ALA A 106 -0.26 6.37 -0.26
N SER A 107 0.44 5.22 -0.20
CA SER A 107 1.90 5.14 -0.12
C SER A 107 2.56 5.60 -1.42
N VAL A 108 2.06 5.13 -2.58
CA VAL A 108 2.53 5.58 -3.90
C VAL A 108 2.34 7.09 -4.06
N ARG A 109 1.14 7.59 -3.75
CA ARG A 109 0.86 9.03 -3.78
C ARG A 109 1.78 9.83 -2.86
N GLY A 110 2.08 9.30 -1.67
CA GLY A 110 3.01 9.90 -0.72
C GLY A 110 4.40 10.10 -1.33
N GLU A 111 4.93 9.08 -2.02
CA GLU A 111 6.23 9.15 -2.66
C GLU A 111 6.26 10.11 -3.86
N LEU A 112 5.21 10.10 -4.69
CA LEU A 112 5.08 11.06 -5.79
C LEU A 112 5.08 12.52 -5.27
N ASN A 113 4.31 12.79 -4.21
CA ASN A 113 4.26 14.10 -3.57
C ASN A 113 5.61 14.50 -2.95
N ARG A 114 6.32 13.56 -2.30
CA ARG A 114 7.65 13.80 -1.70
C ARG A 114 8.67 14.27 -2.74
N ARG A 115 8.54 13.76 -3.97
CA ARG A 115 9.38 14.13 -5.12
C ARG A 115 8.86 15.38 -5.87
N ASN A 116 7.81 16.04 -5.37
CA ASN A 116 7.12 17.15 -6.04
C ASN A 116 6.60 16.79 -7.45
N LEU A 117 6.27 15.52 -7.68
CA LEU A 117 5.69 15.06 -8.93
C LEU A 117 4.20 15.40 -8.94
N ARG A 118 3.80 16.36 -9.77
CA ARG A 118 2.40 16.75 -9.90
C ARG A 118 1.58 15.58 -10.44
N ILE A 119 0.60 15.13 -9.66
CA ILE A 119 -0.40 14.15 -10.07
C ILE A 119 -1.54 14.89 -10.76
N HIS A 120 -1.85 14.50 -11.99
CA HIS A 120 -2.95 15.04 -12.79
C HIS A 120 -4.20 14.18 -12.69
N THR A 121 -4.04 12.86 -12.72
CA THR A 121 -5.14 11.92 -12.57
C THR A 121 -4.68 10.74 -11.74
N ILE A 122 -5.58 10.22 -10.91
CA ILE A 122 -5.36 9.01 -10.11
C ILE A 122 -6.62 8.14 -10.18
N ALA A 123 -6.43 6.86 -10.47
CA ALA A 123 -7.45 5.84 -10.34
C ALA A 123 -6.85 4.62 -9.65
N SER A 124 -7.65 3.99 -8.81
CA SER A 124 -7.23 2.84 -7.99
C SER A 124 -8.37 1.84 -7.97
N SER A 125 -8.24 0.78 -8.75
CA SER A 125 -9.28 -0.23 -8.92
C SER A 125 -8.87 -1.50 -8.19
N ASN A 126 -9.72 -1.95 -7.26
CA ASN A 126 -9.62 -3.31 -6.73
C ASN A 126 -10.41 -4.22 -7.67
N LEU A 127 -9.75 -5.25 -8.17
CA LEU A 127 -10.24 -6.13 -9.21
C LEU A 127 -10.28 -7.56 -8.69
N ALA A 128 -11.44 -8.20 -8.82
CA ALA A 128 -11.53 -9.64 -8.77
C ALA A 128 -11.16 -10.19 -10.14
N VAL A 129 -10.18 -11.09 -10.19
CA VAL A 129 -9.71 -11.67 -11.45
C VAL A 129 -9.55 -13.19 -11.35
N GLU A 130 -9.70 -13.84 -12.49
CA GLU A 130 -9.38 -15.26 -12.67
C GLU A 130 -8.03 -15.37 -13.36
N ARG A 131 -7.11 -16.14 -12.75
CA ARG A 131 -5.83 -16.49 -13.33
C ARG A 131 -5.66 -17.99 -13.38
N ASP A 132 -4.88 -18.47 -14.34
CA ASP A 132 -4.43 -19.85 -14.35
C ASP A 132 -3.26 -20.08 -13.37
N GLY A 133 -2.77 -21.33 -13.30
CA GLY A 133 -1.65 -21.69 -12.42
C GLY A 133 -0.30 -21.06 -12.82
N GLY A 134 -0.19 -20.50 -14.03
CA GLY A 134 0.98 -19.75 -14.49
C GLY A 134 0.91 -18.25 -14.21
N GLY A 135 -0.21 -17.77 -13.66
CA GLY A 135 -0.47 -16.35 -13.45
C GLY A 135 -0.93 -15.62 -14.71
N GLU A 136 -1.38 -16.33 -15.75
CA GLU A 136 -2.01 -15.73 -16.92
C GLU A 136 -3.47 -15.35 -16.61
N LEU A 137 -3.82 -14.09 -16.90
CA LEU A 137 -5.16 -13.54 -16.74
C LEU A 137 -6.14 -14.21 -17.71
N GLN A 138 -7.16 -14.88 -17.15
CA GLN A 138 -8.26 -15.48 -17.89
C GLN A 138 -9.43 -14.51 -18.00
N ALA A 139 -9.79 -13.83 -16.91
CA ALA A 139 -10.90 -12.89 -16.89
C ALA A 139 -10.74 -11.80 -15.82
N VAL A 140 -11.23 -10.59 -16.13
CA VAL A 140 -11.57 -9.57 -15.12
C VAL A 140 -13.05 -9.72 -14.80
N LEU A 141 -13.40 -9.96 -13.54
CA LEU A 141 -14.78 -10.16 -13.10
C LEU A 141 -15.47 -8.82 -12.82
N ALA A 142 -16.78 -8.77 -13.03
CA ALA A 142 -17.57 -7.59 -12.68
C ALA A 142 -17.82 -7.57 -11.16
N ALA A 143 -18.04 -6.37 -10.60
CA ALA A 143 -18.40 -6.24 -9.19
C ALA A 143 -19.76 -6.90 -8.84
N SER A 144 -20.62 -7.09 -9.84
CA SER A 144 -21.92 -7.77 -9.72
C SER A 144 -21.86 -9.28 -9.92
N ASP A 145 -20.71 -9.83 -10.33
CA ASP A 145 -20.59 -11.26 -10.54
C ASP A 145 -20.54 -11.99 -9.18
N ASP A 146 -21.03 -13.22 -9.13
CA ASP A 146 -20.77 -14.12 -8.00
C ASP A 146 -19.28 -14.50 -8.02
N VAL A 147 -18.46 -13.74 -7.29
CA VAL A 147 -17.00 -13.89 -7.28
C VAL A 147 -16.61 -15.22 -6.62
N PRO A 148 -15.92 -16.14 -7.34
CA PRO A 148 -15.45 -17.38 -6.76
C PRO A 148 -14.46 -17.12 -5.62
N ALA A 149 -14.46 -17.98 -4.59
CA ALA A 149 -13.50 -17.88 -3.48
C ALA A 149 -12.02 -18.02 -3.94
N ALA A 150 -11.80 -18.65 -5.10
CA ALA A 150 -10.47 -18.80 -5.71
C ALA A 150 -10.04 -17.58 -6.55
N ALA A 151 -10.91 -16.60 -6.78
CA ALA A 151 -10.56 -15.40 -7.52
C ALA A 151 -9.48 -14.59 -6.78
N ALA A 152 -8.50 -14.09 -7.53
CA ALA A 152 -7.47 -13.24 -6.97
C ALA A 152 -8.01 -11.82 -6.79
N ASN A 153 -7.66 -11.18 -5.67
CA ASN A 153 -7.93 -9.78 -5.42
C ASN A 153 -6.68 -8.94 -5.72
N GLU A 154 -6.74 -8.15 -6.78
CA GLU A 154 -5.63 -7.35 -7.29
C GLU A 154 -5.96 -5.87 -7.23
N ALA A 155 -4.96 -5.04 -7.01
CA ALA A 155 -5.08 -3.59 -7.12
C ALA A 155 -4.36 -3.14 -8.39
N LEU A 156 -5.13 -2.53 -9.31
CA LEU A 156 -4.59 -1.78 -10.44
C LEU A 156 -4.59 -0.29 -10.07
N LEU A 157 -3.41 0.29 -9.96
CA LEU A 157 -3.24 1.72 -9.76
C LEU A 157 -2.81 2.37 -11.08
N TYR A 158 -3.49 3.44 -11.42
CA TYR A 158 -3.24 4.25 -12.60
C TYR A 158 -3.02 5.69 -12.18
N PHE A 159 -1.88 6.25 -12.56
CA PHE A 159 -1.54 7.64 -12.33
C PHE A 159 -1.12 8.29 -13.63
N GLU A 160 -1.59 9.51 -13.86
CA GLU A 160 -0.98 10.44 -14.80
C GLU A 160 -0.23 11.50 -14.01
N ILE A 161 1.08 11.57 -14.20
CA ILE A 161 1.94 12.58 -13.57
C ILE A 161 2.46 13.56 -14.61
N GLY A 162 3.02 14.69 -14.17
CA GLY A 162 3.71 15.64 -15.04
C GLY A 162 4.68 14.91 -15.98
N ARG A 163 4.85 15.40 -17.21
CA ARG A 163 5.66 14.69 -18.21
C ARG A 163 7.14 14.67 -17.81
N HIS A 164 7.74 13.49 -17.77
CA HIS A 164 9.15 13.25 -17.47
C HIS A 164 9.87 12.68 -18.70
N ALA A 165 11.07 13.17 -18.95
CA ALA A 165 11.87 12.79 -20.12
C ALA A 165 13.15 12.01 -19.76
N ASN A 166 13.57 11.99 -18.50
CA ASN A 166 14.79 11.32 -18.05
C ASN A 166 14.50 9.85 -17.70
N PRO A 167 14.98 8.86 -18.47
CA PRO A 167 14.71 7.46 -18.19
C PRO A 167 15.30 6.98 -16.86
N ALA A 168 16.46 7.50 -16.46
CA ALA A 168 17.12 7.09 -15.21
C ALA A 168 16.30 7.49 -13.97
N GLU A 169 15.65 8.67 -14.00
CA GLU A 169 14.75 9.10 -12.92
C GLU A 169 13.48 8.23 -12.86
N LEU A 170 12.99 7.77 -14.01
CA LEU A 170 11.83 6.88 -14.08
C LEU A 170 12.16 5.47 -13.58
N ASP A 171 13.35 4.96 -13.90
CA ASP A 171 13.83 3.68 -13.38
C ASP A 171 14.02 3.74 -11.85
N GLU A 172 14.65 4.80 -11.34
CA GLU A 172 14.80 4.99 -9.90
C GLU A 172 13.44 5.12 -9.19
N LEU A 173 12.49 5.86 -9.79
CA LEU A 173 11.13 5.96 -9.27
C LEU A 173 10.45 4.59 -9.24
N ARG A 174 10.58 3.79 -10.29
CA ARG A 174 10.01 2.44 -10.36
C ARG A 174 10.55 1.58 -9.22
N ASP A 175 11.86 1.56 -9.02
CA ASP A 175 12.50 0.71 -8.01
C ASP A 175 12.09 1.14 -6.59
N VAL A 176 12.05 2.45 -6.32
CA VAL A 176 11.58 2.97 -5.03
C VAL A 176 10.10 2.66 -4.77
N LEU A 177 9.24 2.74 -5.79
CA LEU A 177 7.83 2.36 -5.64
C LEU A 177 7.66 0.86 -5.39
N ALA A 178 8.48 0.01 -6.01
CA ALA A 178 8.49 -1.42 -5.74
C ALA A 178 8.86 -1.72 -4.28
N ASP A 179 9.91 -1.07 -3.76
CA ASP A 179 10.32 -1.17 -2.35
C ASP A 179 9.19 -0.75 -1.40
N ILE A 180 8.51 0.37 -1.70
CA ILE A 180 7.40 0.86 -0.87
C ILE A 180 6.24 -0.13 -0.85
N LEU A 181 5.89 -0.72 -2.00
CA LEU A 181 4.80 -1.69 -2.07
C LEU A 181 5.16 -3.02 -1.38
N ASN A 182 6.44 -3.40 -1.39
CA ASN A 182 6.94 -4.52 -0.60
C ASN A 182 6.89 -4.22 0.91
N GLU A 183 7.25 -3.00 1.33
CA GLU A 183 7.05 -2.55 2.72
C GLU A 183 5.58 -2.62 3.13
N VAL A 184 4.66 -2.17 2.28
CA VAL A 184 3.21 -2.26 2.52
C VAL A 184 2.78 -3.72 2.70
N ALA A 185 3.24 -4.64 1.83
CA ALA A 185 2.92 -6.06 1.93
C ALA A 185 3.38 -6.65 3.26
N VAL A 186 4.63 -6.41 3.67
CA VAL A 186 5.17 -6.90 4.95
C VAL A 186 4.38 -6.37 6.14
N VAL A 187 3.99 -5.09 6.14
CA VAL A 187 3.18 -4.49 7.20
C VAL A 187 1.81 -5.13 7.30
N VAL A 188 1.13 -5.32 6.16
CA VAL A 188 -0.22 -5.89 6.11
C VAL A 188 -0.21 -7.37 6.51
N ASP A 189 0.77 -8.13 6.01
CA ASP A 189 0.89 -9.57 6.31
C ASP A 189 1.19 -9.82 7.80
N ASP A 190 2.00 -8.96 8.42
CA ASP A 190 2.34 -9.05 9.85
C ASP A 190 1.32 -8.40 10.79
N PHE A 191 0.34 -7.67 10.26
CA PHE A 191 -0.61 -6.93 11.10
C PHE A 191 -1.35 -7.80 12.14
N PRO A 192 -1.83 -9.01 11.81
CA PRO A 192 -2.42 -9.91 12.81
C PRO A 192 -1.43 -10.29 13.92
N ALA A 193 -0.19 -10.63 13.57
CA ALA A 193 0.84 -10.98 14.55
C ALA A 193 1.20 -9.78 15.45
N MET A 194 1.24 -8.55 14.90
CA MET A 194 1.45 -7.35 15.70
C MET A 194 0.30 -7.11 16.69
N ARG A 195 -0.95 -7.39 16.29
CA ARG A 195 -2.11 -7.33 17.21
C ARG A 195 -1.99 -8.34 18.36
N GLU A 196 -1.56 -9.56 18.06
CA GLU A 196 -1.30 -10.57 19.10
C GLU A 196 -0.23 -10.10 20.09
N ARG A 197 0.84 -9.45 19.61
CA ARG A 197 1.87 -8.86 20.49
C ARG A 197 1.33 -7.78 21.41
N VAL A 198 0.39 -6.96 20.95
CA VAL A 198 -0.28 -5.98 21.83
C VAL A 198 -1.07 -6.69 22.93
N GLN A 199 -1.77 -7.77 22.61
CA GLN A 199 -2.51 -8.57 23.59
C GLN A 199 -1.58 -9.26 24.60
N ASP A 200 -0.43 -9.77 24.14
CA ASP A 200 0.63 -10.30 25.02
C ASP A 200 1.13 -9.23 26.00
N VAL A 201 1.39 -8.02 25.51
CA VAL A 201 1.84 -6.89 26.34
C VAL A 201 0.76 -6.50 27.36
N VAL A 202 -0.51 -6.45 26.96
CA VAL A 202 -1.63 -6.18 27.88
C VAL A 202 -1.68 -7.19 29.02
N ARG A 203 -1.53 -8.48 28.72
CA ARG A 203 -1.46 -9.54 29.74
C ARG A 203 -0.26 -9.37 30.65
N ALA A 204 0.92 -9.13 30.07
CA ALA A 204 2.16 -8.94 30.82
C ALA A 204 2.10 -7.74 31.77
N ILE A 205 1.48 -6.62 31.36
CA ILE A 205 1.27 -5.45 32.23
C ILE A 205 0.30 -5.79 33.35
N ALA A 206 -0.81 -6.46 33.07
CA ALA A 206 -1.82 -6.81 34.09
C ALA A 206 -1.25 -7.75 35.18
N ASP A 207 -0.43 -8.72 34.78
CA ASP A 207 0.15 -9.73 35.68
C ASP A 207 1.38 -9.22 36.45
N ASN A 208 1.94 -8.05 36.10
CA ASN A 208 3.16 -7.53 36.70
C ASN A 208 2.95 -7.00 38.12
N THR A 209 3.28 -7.79 39.14
CA THR A 209 3.11 -7.39 40.56
C THR A 209 4.07 -6.31 41.06
N CYS A 210 5.11 -5.95 40.30
CA CYS A 210 6.13 -4.97 40.72
C CYS A 210 5.69 -3.51 40.54
N VAL A 211 4.70 -3.25 39.69
CA VAL A 211 4.16 -1.91 39.39
C VAL A 211 2.85 -1.70 40.16
N PRO A 212 2.57 -0.50 40.72
CA PRO A 212 1.30 -0.20 41.38
C PRO A 212 0.06 -0.48 40.52
N GLN A 213 -1.03 -0.95 41.13
CA GLN A 213 -2.22 -1.42 40.41
C GLN A 213 -2.87 -0.32 39.54
N ASP A 214 -2.97 0.90 40.07
CA ASP A 214 -3.52 2.06 39.37
C ASP A 214 -2.77 2.36 38.07
N GLN A 215 -1.43 2.32 38.11
CA GLN A 215 -0.59 2.52 36.93
C GLN A 215 -0.78 1.38 35.91
N ARG A 216 -0.92 0.12 36.35
CA ARG A 216 -1.18 -1.02 35.45
C ARG A 216 -2.54 -0.91 34.80
N ASP A 217 -3.57 -0.55 35.55
CA ASP A 217 -4.94 -0.41 35.05
C ASP A 217 -5.03 0.70 33.98
N GLU A 218 -4.33 1.82 34.17
CA GLU A 218 -4.21 2.86 33.16
C GLU A 218 -3.47 2.38 31.91
N ALA A 219 -2.31 1.75 32.07
CA ALA A 219 -1.51 1.22 30.96
C ALA A 219 -2.28 0.18 30.13
N VAL A 220 -3.01 -0.74 30.79
CA VAL A 220 -3.88 -1.71 30.13
C VAL A 220 -4.98 -1.02 29.33
N LYS A 221 -5.69 -0.06 29.93
CA LYS A 221 -6.74 0.71 29.23
C LYS A 221 -6.19 1.42 28.01
N PHE A 222 -5.00 2.01 28.13
CA PHE A 222 -4.35 2.71 27.04
C PHE A 222 -3.93 1.76 25.90
N MET A 223 -3.31 0.62 26.21
CA MET A 223 -2.93 -0.37 25.19
C MET A 223 -4.17 -0.97 24.48
N GLN A 224 -5.25 -1.23 25.21
CA GLN A 224 -6.53 -1.65 24.62
C GLN A 224 -7.15 -0.56 23.76
N TRP A 225 -6.99 0.72 24.14
CA TRP A 225 -7.41 1.84 23.32
C TRP A 225 -6.60 1.87 22.00
N LEU A 226 -5.28 1.69 22.03
CA LEU A 226 -4.47 1.62 20.81
C LEU A 226 -4.94 0.51 19.85
N GLU A 227 -5.27 -0.67 20.37
CA GLU A 227 -5.68 -1.83 19.58
C GLU A 227 -7.06 -1.64 18.90
N ARG A 228 -7.93 -0.78 19.45
CA ARG A 228 -9.29 -0.52 18.94
C ARG A 228 -9.30 0.51 17.81
N ASP A 229 -8.48 0.28 16.78
CA ASP A 229 -8.39 1.07 15.55
C ASP A 229 -7.99 2.55 15.74
N HIS A 230 -7.45 2.91 16.91
CA HIS A 230 -6.99 4.27 17.20
C HIS A 230 -5.58 4.55 16.65
N MET A 231 -4.80 3.50 16.36
CA MET A 231 -3.50 3.59 15.72
C MET A 231 -3.30 2.46 14.70
N THR A 232 -2.56 2.74 13.63
CA THR A 232 -2.09 1.72 12.69
C THR A 232 -0.69 1.27 13.10
N MET A 233 -0.54 0.01 13.46
CA MET A 233 0.76 -0.61 13.72
C MET A 233 1.50 -0.87 12.41
N LEU A 234 2.70 -0.31 12.29
CA LEU A 234 3.55 -0.45 11.11
C LEU A 234 4.77 -1.33 11.35
N GLY A 235 5.10 -1.63 12.60
CA GLY A 235 6.21 -2.49 12.92
C GLY A 235 6.32 -2.70 14.42
N TYR A 236 6.99 -3.79 14.77
CA TYR A 236 7.21 -4.21 16.14
C TYR A 236 8.63 -4.75 16.24
N GLU A 237 9.30 -4.44 17.34
CA GLU A 237 10.59 -5.01 17.71
C GLU A 237 10.51 -5.49 19.15
N TYR A 238 11.18 -6.59 19.46
CA TYR A 238 11.30 -7.09 20.82
C TYR A 238 12.73 -6.93 21.30
N LEU A 239 12.92 -6.27 22.44
CA LEU A 239 14.23 -6.04 23.03
C LEU A 239 14.46 -7.00 24.20
N ARG A 240 15.48 -7.84 24.08
CA ARG A 240 15.93 -8.74 25.15
C ARG A 240 16.89 -8.02 26.07
N VAL A 241 16.58 -8.04 27.36
CA VAL A 241 17.41 -7.49 28.43
C VAL A 241 18.08 -8.63 29.19
N GLN A 242 19.39 -8.56 29.37
CA GLN A 242 20.18 -9.49 30.17
C GLN A 242 21.00 -8.73 31.20
N HIS A 243 20.78 -9.02 32.48
CA HIS A 243 21.58 -8.46 33.56
C HIS A 243 22.85 -9.29 33.76
N LYS A 244 24.03 -8.67 33.55
CA LYS A 244 25.34 -9.27 33.81
C LYS A 244 26.04 -8.50 34.92
N ARG A 245 25.97 -8.97 36.16
CA ARG A 245 26.61 -8.40 37.37
C ARG A 245 26.49 -6.86 37.46
N ALA A 246 27.44 -6.13 36.87
CA ALA A 246 27.55 -4.67 36.91
C ALA A 246 27.10 -3.95 35.62
N SER A 247 26.58 -4.68 34.62
CA SER A 247 26.16 -4.13 33.33
C SER A 247 24.84 -4.71 32.86
N VAL A 248 24.07 -3.92 32.12
CA VAL A 248 22.86 -4.34 31.43
C VAL A 248 23.17 -4.48 29.94
N GLU A 249 22.84 -5.64 29.39
CA GLU A 249 22.91 -5.87 27.95
C GLU A 249 21.51 -5.86 27.34
N VAL A 250 21.30 -5.00 26.36
CA VAL A 250 20.06 -4.90 25.58
C VAL A 250 20.36 -5.24 24.13
N ARG A 251 19.57 -6.14 23.53
CA ARG A 251 19.68 -6.55 22.12
C ARG A 251 18.30 -6.73 21.49
N VAL A 252 18.18 -6.45 20.20
CA VAL A 252 16.98 -6.79 19.43
C VAL A 252 16.90 -8.31 19.26
N ASP A 253 15.69 -8.86 19.33
CA ASP A 253 15.40 -10.20 18.84
C ASP A 253 14.81 -10.12 17.43
N ASP A 254 15.69 -10.25 16.44
CA ASP A 254 15.33 -10.14 15.02
C ASP A 254 14.26 -11.15 14.59
N LYS A 255 14.16 -12.30 15.27
CA LYS A 255 13.14 -13.33 14.97
C LYS A 255 11.76 -12.94 15.46
N ALA A 256 11.67 -12.03 16.44
CA ALA A 256 10.42 -11.53 16.99
C ALA A 256 9.98 -10.22 16.34
N SER A 257 10.86 -9.55 15.59
CA SER A 257 10.54 -8.31 14.86
C SER A 257 9.55 -8.54 13.73
N LEU A 258 8.63 -7.60 13.56
CA LEU A 258 7.52 -7.64 12.60
C LEU A 258 7.37 -6.31 11.86
N GLY A 259 6.71 -6.35 10.69
CA GLY A 259 6.44 -5.19 9.86
C GLY A 259 7.72 -4.49 9.42
N LEU A 260 7.70 -3.16 9.40
CA LEU A 260 8.85 -2.33 8.99
C LEU A 260 10.09 -2.55 9.85
N LEU A 261 9.95 -2.95 11.11
CA LEU A 261 11.08 -3.08 12.04
C LEU A 261 11.85 -4.40 11.86
N ARG A 262 11.45 -5.26 10.92
CA ARG A 262 12.29 -6.38 10.45
C ARG A 262 13.58 -5.91 9.75
N HIS A 263 13.53 -4.74 9.13
CA HIS A 263 14.59 -4.26 8.23
C HIS A 263 15.00 -2.81 8.53
N ARG A 264 14.46 -2.22 9.60
CA ARG A 264 14.77 -0.85 10.01
C ARG A 264 15.39 -0.84 11.39
N GLU A 265 16.52 -0.16 11.49
CA GLU A 265 17.14 0.11 12.77
C GLU A 265 16.37 1.20 13.53
N THR A 266 16.28 1.03 14.84
CA THR A 266 15.69 2.01 15.75
C THR A 266 16.71 2.41 16.81
N ARG A 267 16.34 3.39 17.63
CA ARG A 267 17.10 3.73 18.84
C ARG A 267 16.73 2.89 20.07
N GLY A 268 15.78 1.95 19.94
CA GLY A 268 15.19 1.23 21.07
C GLY A 268 16.23 0.59 22.00
N VAL A 269 17.27 -0.05 21.44
CA VAL A 269 18.37 -0.64 22.23
C VAL A 269 19.13 0.39 23.04
N VAL A 270 19.46 1.54 22.44
CA VAL A 270 20.22 2.60 23.10
C VAL A 270 19.36 3.26 24.17
N ASP A 271 18.13 3.62 23.83
CA ASP A 271 17.22 4.34 24.72
C ASP A 271 16.85 3.46 25.94
N LEU A 272 16.51 2.18 25.74
CA LEU A 272 16.20 1.26 26.85
C LEU A 272 17.43 0.97 27.74
N ARG A 273 18.63 0.83 27.15
CA ARG A 273 19.85 0.65 27.94
C ARG A 273 20.12 1.86 28.83
N THR A 274 20.01 3.07 28.28
CA THR A 274 20.18 4.31 29.04
C THR A 274 19.16 4.42 30.17
N ASP A 275 17.88 4.10 29.91
CA ASP A 275 16.86 4.11 30.96
C ASP A 275 17.19 3.11 32.09
N LEU A 276 17.64 1.89 31.76
CA LEU A 276 18.01 0.86 32.75
C LEU A 276 19.27 1.21 33.57
N GLU A 277 20.19 2.00 33.01
CA GLU A 277 21.42 2.43 33.67
C GLU A 277 21.24 3.70 34.53
N THR A 278 20.30 4.56 34.18
CA THR A 278 20.20 5.91 34.76
C THR A 278 18.99 6.13 35.66
N LEU A 279 17.90 5.40 35.45
CA LEU A 279 16.66 5.57 36.21
C LEU A 279 16.63 4.69 37.45
N THR A 280 16.03 5.22 38.53
CA THR A 280 15.68 4.41 39.71
C THR A 280 14.57 3.41 39.38
N LEU A 281 14.39 2.39 40.21
CA LEU A 281 13.31 1.40 40.00
C LEU A 281 11.91 2.04 39.96
N GLU A 282 11.66 3.04 40.80
CA GLU A 282 10.40 3.79 40.82
C GLU A 282 10.16 4.53 39.49
N GLN A 283 11.19 5.22 38.98
CA GLN A 283 11.12 5.90 37.67
C GLN A 283 10.96 4.91 36.51
N GLN A 284 11.53 3.71 36.60
CA GLN A 284 11.34 2.65 35.60
C GLN A 284 9.90 2.14 35.61
N HIS A 285 9.27 2.00 36.79
CA HIS A 285 7.86 1.62 36.89
C HIS A 285 6.94 2.67 36.27
N GLU A 286 7.18 3.97 36.55
CA GLU A 286 6.41 5.07 35.93
C GLU A 286 6.58 5.11 34.40
N LYS A 287 7.76 4.72 33.89
CA LYS A 287 8.07 4.63 32.45
C LYS A 287 7.71 3.29 31.80
N GLN A 288 6.88 2.45 32.43
CA GLN A 288 6.45 1.17 31.83
C GLN A 288 5.88 1.31 30.40
N LEU A 289 5.31 2.47 30.08
CA LEU A 289 4.98 2.90 28.73
C LEU A 289 5.70 4.21 28.43
N SER A 290 6.39 4.28 27.28
CA SER A 290 7.03 5.50 26.81
C SER A 290 6.62 5.81 25.38
N PHE A 291 6.51 7.10 25.07
CA PHE A 291 6.16 7.59 23.75
C PHE A 291 7.28 8.45 23.21
N SER A 292 7.70 8.15 21.99
CA SER A 292 8.66 8.95 21.26
C SER A 292 8.22 9.08 19.81
N LYS A 293 8.76 10.10 19.14
CA LYS A 293 8.55 10.30 17.71
C LYS A 293 9.83 9.92 16.98
N SER A 294 9.75 8.92 16.11
CA SER A 294 10.87 8.58 15.24
C SER A 294 11.24 9.76 14.33
N ARG A 295 12.54 9.93 14.09
CA ARG A 295 13.06 10.86 13.07
C ARG A 295 12.88 10.32 11.65
N GLN A 296 12.75 9.02 11.50
CA GLN A 296 12.52 8.38 10.20
C GLN A 296 11.01 8.31 9.96
N ARG A 297 10.57 8.90 8.84
CA ARG A 297 9.17 8.83 8.42
C ARG A 297 8.88 7.48 7.76
N SER A 298 7.69 6.94 8.00
CA SER A 298 7.21 5.77 7.28
C SER A 298 6.89 6.15 5.83
N ARG A 299 7.16 5.23 4.90
CA ARG A 299 6.70 5.35 3.50
C ARG A 299 5.31 4.71 3.31
N VAL A 300 4.84 3.93 4.29
CA VAL A 300 3.53 3.25 4.28
C VAL A 300 2.42 4.20 4.75
N HIS A 301 1.29 4.17 4.04
CA HIS A 301 0.04 4.90 4.28
C HIS A 301 0.12 6.41 4.07
N ARG A 302 0.68 7.19 5.00
CA ARG A 302 0.72 8.65 4.92
C ARG A 302 2.09 9.18 5.30
N GLN A 303 2.73 9.89 4.37
CA GLN A 303 3.82 10.80 4.68
C GLN A 303 3.22 12.15 5.09
N THR A 304 2.80 12.29 6.34
CA THR A 304 2.49 13.62 6.95
C THR A 304 3.76 14.25 7.47
#